data_AF-A0A845TR41-F1
#
_entry.id   AF-A0A845TR41-F1
#
_cell.length_a   1.000
_cell.length_b   1.000
_cell.length_c   1.000
_cell.angle_alpha   90.00
_cell.angle_beta   90.00
_cell.angle_gamma   90.00
#
_symmetry.space_group_name_H-M   'P 1'
#
loop_
_entity.id
_entity.type
_entity.pdbx_description
1 polymer ?
#
loop_
_entity_poly.entity_id
_entity_poly.type
_entity_poly.pdbx_seq_one_letter_code
_entity_poly.pdbx_strand_id
1 'polypeptide(L)'
;GDDAQFVATHVFHGTRALHDTVVMLEILSHRAVGIGAAHGWEPKGERLRVTHAVRNRVYSLNALPLNDVFAEYASETGQKFDPADPMPFFLNNVVGIEENDGFKLRVPLSLHEDGSVSFAAEVPAGSIVRLMGATTGSTCDAASIAAQAAKSALNGADIGCALVFDCAATRLRMGQQFDDELSAIEMTLGSNNYVGCNTYGQIVRVHGQFSGFHNCTAVVCVFPD
;
A
#
# COMPACT_ATOMS: atom_id res chain seq x y z
N GLY A 1 9.97 -10.65 -6.10
CA GLY A 1 9.94 -9.25 -6.54
C GLY A 1 11.02 -9.03 -7.57
N ASP A 2 11.31 -7.78 -7.90
CA ASP A 2 12.35 -7.40 -8.86
C ASP A 2 13.14 -6.16 -8.38
N ASP A 3 13.38 -6.08 -7.07
CA ASP A 3 14.18 -5.01 -6.44
C ASP A 3 13.74 -3.58 -6.81
N ALA A 4 12.42 -3.40 -6.91
CA ALA A 4 11.76 -2.15 -7.22
C ALA A 4 12.11 -1.59 -8.62
N GLN A 5 12.54 -2.47 -9.53
CA GLN A 5 12.77 -2.12 -10.93
C GLN A 5 11.46 -2.07 -11.73
N PHE A 6 10.41 -2.75 -11.27
CA PHE A 6 9.09 -2.81 -11.93
C PHE A 6 9.15 -3.24 -13.41
N VAL A 7 10.05 -4.17 -13.72
CA VAL A 7 10.24 -4.75 -15.06
C VAL A 7 9.50 -6.07 -15.19
N ALA A 8 9.74 -7.01 -14.28
CA ALA A 8 9.12 -8.34 -14.30
C ALA A 8 9.30 -9.07 -12.97
N THR A 9 8.20 -9.55 -12.39
CA THR A 9 8.24 -10.43 -11.23
C THR A 9 8.18 -11.89 -11.66
N HIS A 10 8.82 -12.75 -10.87
CA HIS A 10 8.91 -14.18 -11.14
C HIS A 10 8.29 -14.99 -10.00
N VAL A 11 7.70 -16.13 -10.36
CA VAL A 11 7.23 -17.17 -9.45
C VAL A 11 7.87 -18.51 -9.83
N PHE A 12 7.99 -19.43 -8.87
CA PHE A 12 8.56 -20.75 -9.11
C PHE A 12 7.47 -21.80 -9.38
N HIS A 13 7.71 -22.64 -10.39
CA HIS A 13 6.99 -23.90 -10.61
C HIS A 13 8.01 -25.03 -10.69
N GLY A 14 8.14 -25.80 -9.61
CA GLY A 14 9.24 -26.75 -9.43
C GLY A 14 10.58 -26.03 -9.43
N THR A 15 11.46 -26.35 -10.38
CA THR A 15 12.79 -25.74 -10.54
C THR A 15 12.83 -24.59 -11.56
N ARG A 16 11.68 -24.21 -12.15
CA ARG A 16 11.59 -23.15 -13.16
C ARG A 16 11.13 -21.84 -12.54
N ALA A 17 11.83 -20.75 -12.84
CA ALA A 17 11.32 -19.38 -12.64
C ALA A 17 10.48 -18.96 -13.86
N LEU A 18 9.26 -18.48 -13.62
CA LEU A 18 8.29 -18.07 -14.64
C LEU A 18 7.85 -16.63 -14.39
N HIS A 19 7.66 -15.85 -15.45
CA HIS A 19 6.95 -14.56 -15.43
C HIS A 19 5.54 -14.72 -16.04
N ASP A 20 4.70 -13.69 -15.95
CA ASP A 20 3.30 -13.70 -16.42
C ASP A 20 2.49 -14.91 -15.92
N THR A 21 2.79 -15.33 -14.69
CA THR A 21 2.23 -16.53 -14.07
C THR A 21 1.73 -16.20 -12.68
N VAL A 22 0.58 -16.75 -12.30
CA VAL A 22 0.02 -16.65 -10.95
C VAL A 22 0.18 -17.99 -10.24
N VAL A 23 0.65 -17.95 -8.99
CA VAL A 23 0.58 -19.08 -8.07
C VAL A 23 -0.56 -18.83 -7.09
N MET A 24 -1.40 -19.84 -6.89
CA MET A 24 -2.51 -19.79 -5.95
C MET A 24 -2.30 -20.82 -4.85
N LEU A 25 -2.59 -20.43 -3.62
CA LEU A 25 -2.63 -21.30 -2.45
C LEU A 25 -4.04 -21.21 -1.85
N GLU A 26 -4.66 -22.36 -1.64
CA GLU A 26 -5.90 -22.49 -0.88
C GLU A 26 -5.57 -23.02 0.51
N ILE A 27 -6.08 -22.37 1.55
CA ILE A 27 -5.94 -22.79 2.94
C ILE A 27 -7.33 -23.09 3.49
N LEU A 28 -7.55 -24.35 3.85
CA LEU A 28 -8.81 -24.82 4.44
C LEU A 28 -8.61 -25.00 5.95
N SER A 29 -9.51 -24.43 6.74
CA SER A 29 -9.46 -24.51 8.20
C SER A 29 -10.86 -24.78 8.77
N HIS A 30 -10.92 -25.61 9.81
CA HIS A 30 -12.14 -25.82 10.60
C HIS A 30 -12.37 -24.73 11.66
N ARG A 31 -11.36 -23.88 11.89
CA ARG A 31 -11.40 -22.71 12.77
C ARG A 31 -11.28 -21.43 11.96
N ALA A 32 -11.80 -20.33 12.46
CA ALA A 32 -11.72 -19.04 11.77
C ALA A 32 -10.25 -18.65 11.53
N VAL A 33 -9.95 -18.17 10.32
CA VAL A 33 -8.70 -17.48 9.98
C VAL A 33 -8.99 -15.98 10.10
N GLY A 34 -8.12 -15.27 10.83
CA GLY A 34 -8.29 -13.84 11.05
C GLY A 34 -7.50 -13.04 10.03
N ILE A 35 -8.14 -12.05 9.40
CA ILE A 35 -7.47 -11.15 8.46
C ILE A 35 -7.75 -9.70 8.87
N GLY A 36 -6.70 -8.90 8.98
CA GLY A 36 -6.79 -7.47 9.20
C GLY A 36 -5.92 -6.72 8.21
N ALA A 37 -6.39 -5.53 7.81
CA ALA A 37 -5.66 -4.64 6.92
C ALA A 37 -5.92 -3.19 7.30
N ALA A 38 -4.87 -2.37 7.30
CA ALA A 38 -4.96 -0.95 7.60
C ALA A 38 -3.79 -0.17 7.00
N HIS A 39 -3.98 1.13 6.77
CA HIS A 39 -2.93 2.04 6.32
C HIS A 39 -2.78 3.25 7.25
N GLY A 40 -1.56 3.77 7.37
CA GLY A 40 -1.25 4.93 8.22
C GLY A 40 -1.30 6.28 7.50
N TRP A 41 -1.76 6.30 6.26
CA TRP A 41 -1.75 7.51 5.42
C TRP A 41 -2.93 8.42 5.71
N GLU A 42 -2.63 9.70 5.90
CA GLU A 42 -3.60 10.75 6.18
C GLU A 42 -3.68 11.75 5.03
N PRO A 43 -4.87 12.30 4.74
CA PRO A 43 -5.03 13.31 3.71
C PRO A 43 -4.23 14.58 4.05
N LYS A 44 -3.51 15.09 3.04
CA LYS A 44 -2.78 16.33 3.06
C LYS A 44 -3.23 17.18 1.85
N GLY A 45 -3.33 18.50 2.06
CA GLY A 45 -3.77 19.42 1.03
C GLY A 45 -5.25 19.29 0.66
N GLU A 46 -5.58 19.81 -0.53
CA GLU A 46 -6.94 20.01 -0.98
C GLU A 46 -7.55 18.78 -1.69
N ARG A 47 -8.87 18.85 -1.91
CA ARG A 47 -9.59 17.88 -2.74
C ARG A 47 -9.34 18.19 -4.21
N LEU A 48 -8.82 17.21 -4.93
CA LEU A 48 -8.49 17.32 -6.34
C LEU A 48 -9.36 16.34 -7.14
N ARG A 49 -9.89 16.76 -8.29
CA ARG A 49 -10.62 15.89 -9.21
C ARG A 49 -9.67 15.37 -10.28
N VAL A 50 -9.68 14.07 -10.52
CA VAL A 50 -8.94 13.47 -11.64
C VAL A 50 -9.63 13.86 -12.95
N THR A 51 -9.03 14.79 -13.70
CA THR A 51 -9.64 15.30 -14.93
C THR A 51 -9.25 14.50 -16.16
N HIS A 52 -8.07 13.89 -16.17
CA HIS A 52 -7.66 13.01 -17.26
C HIS A 52 -6.74 11.89 -16.74
N ALA A 53 -7.16 10.65 -16.98
CA ALA A 53 -6.38 9.44 -16.72
C ALA A 53 -6.69 8.37 -17.75
N VAL A 54 -5.69 7.56 -18.10
CA VAL A 54 -5.81 6.40 -18.99
C VAL A 54 -5.07 5.23 -18.34
N ARG A 55 -5.81 4.16 -18.00
CA ARG A 55 -5.28 3.02 -17.21
C ARG A 55 -4.67 3.54 -15.90
N ASN A 56 -3.41 3.18 -15.61
CA ASN A 56 -2.69 3.63 -14.42
C ASN A 56 -1.90 4.93 -14.63
N ARG A 57 -2.09 5.64 -15.75
CA ARG A 57 -1.39 6.90 -16.04
C ARG A 57 -2.34 8.09 -15.88
N VAL A 58 -2.00 9.01 -14.99
CA VAL A 58 -2.78 10.22 -14.72
C VAL A 58 -2.07 11.42 -15.34
N TYR A 59 -2.81 12.21 -16.11
CA TYR A 59 -2.29 13.36 -16.84
C TYR A 59 -2.60 14.67 -16.13
N SER A 60 -3.80 14.81 -15.55
CA SER A 60 -4.21 16.05 -14.92
C SER A 60 -5.16 15.87 -13.75
N LEU A 61 -5.02 16.78 -12.78
CA LEU A 61 -5.94 16.98 -11.66
C LEU A 61 -6.46 18.42 -11.71
N ASN A 62 -7.76 18.64 -11.55
CA ASN A 62 -8.41 19.95 -11.66
C ASN A 62 -8.03 20.72 -12.95
N ALA A 63 -7.87 19.99 -14.06
CA ALA A 63 -7.43 20.51 -15.36
C ALA A 63 -6.01 21.10 -15.39
N LEU A 64 -5.21 20.90 -14.34
CA LEU A 64 -3.79 21.22 -14.28
C LEU A 64 -2.95 19.95 -14.54
N PRO A 65 -1.83 20.05 -15.27
CA PRO A 65 -0.89 18.93 -15.41
C PRO A 65 -0.47 18.39 -14.05
N LEU A 66 -0.39 17.06 -13.91
CA LEU A 66 -0.12 16.43 -12.62
C LEU A 66 1.26 16.79 -12.04
N ASN A 67 2.28 16.91 -12.89
CA ASN A 67 3.61 17.38 -12.47
C ASN A 67 3.58 18.78 -11.88
N ASP A 68 2.74 19.67 -12.41
CA ASP A 68 2.61 21.05 -11.92
C ASP A 68 1.93 21.05 -10.55
N VAL A 69 0.89 20.23 -10.38
CA VAL A 69 0.22 20.03 -9.08
C VAL A 69 1.20 19.51 -8.02
N PHE A 70 2.09 18.57 -8.38
CA PHE A 70 3.13 18.08 -7.46
C PHE A 70 4.17 19.16 -7.16
N ALA A 71 4.61 19.93 -8.15
CA ALA A 71 5.59 21.00 -7.96
C ALA A 71 5.04 22.13 -7.09
N GLU A 72 3.79 22.53 -7.30
CA GLU A 72 3.08 23.51 -6.49
C GLU A 72 2.96 23.03 -5.05
N TYR A 73 2.45 21.82 -4.83
CA TYR A 73 2.35 21.24 -3.49
C TYR A 73 3.71 21.12 -2.79
N ALA A 74 4.77 20.74 -3.52
CA ALA A 74 6.11 20.69 -2.97
C ALA A 74 6.57 22.08 -2.50
N SER A 75 6.36 23.11 -3.32
CA SER A 75 6.67 24.49 -2.98
C SER A 75 5.90 24.98 -1.75
N GLU A 76 4.59 24.73 -1.70
CA GLU A 76 3.73 25.14 -0.58
C GLU A 76 4.09 24.47 0.74
N THR A 77 4.52 23.22 0.69
CA THR A 77 4.89 22.42 1.87
C THR A 77 6.38 22.48 2.22
N GLY A 78 7.18 23.22 1.45
CA GLY A 78 8.63 23.31 1.62
C GLY A 78 9.36 21.99 1.34
N GLN A 79 8.75 21.08 0.58
CA GLN A 79 9.35 19.82 0.16
C GLN A 79 10.17 20.00 -1.12
N LYS A 80 11.18 19.16 -1.30
CA LYS A 80 11.91 19.07 -2.57
C LYS A 80 11.18 18.13 -3.52
N PHE A 81 10.88 18.61 -4.72
CA PHE A 81 10.45 17.79 -5.84
C PHE A 81 11.45 17.93 -6.99
N ASP A 82 12.09 16.81 -7.34
CA ASP A 82 13.05 16.74 -8.44
C ASP A 82 12.45 15.86 -9.55
N PRO A 83 12.03 16.43 -10.69
CA PRO A 83 11.50 15.64 -11.80
C PRO A 83 12.46 14.57 -12.33
N ALA A 84 13.78 14.76 -12.18
CA ALA A 84 14.77 13.77 -12.60
C ALA A 84 14.97 12.64 -11.58
N ASP A 85 14.60 12.87 -10.32
CA ASP A 85 14.57 11.86 -9.25
C ASP A 85 13.31 12.04 -8.38
N PRO A 86 12.12 11.64 -8.90
CA PRO A 86 10.85 11.95 -8.24
C PRO A 86 10.53 11.00 -7.09
N MET A 87 11.26 9.88 -6.96
CA MET A 87 10.93 8.81 -6.02
C MET A 87 10.94 9.24 -4.54
N PRO A 88 11.90 10.04 -4.04
CA PRO A 88 11.85 10.54 -2.67
C PRO A 88 10.57 11.34 -2.37
N PHE A 89 10.08 12.11 -3.34
CA PHE A 89 8.83 12.85 -3.20
C PHE A 89 7.62 11.92 -3.27
N PHE A 90 7.57 10.99 -4.24
CA PHE A 90 6.48 10.02 -4.39
C PHE A 90 6.30 9.12 -3.17
N LEU A 91 7.39 8.68 -2.56
CA LEU A 91 7.36 7.83 -1.36
C LEU A 91 6.80 8.56 -0.14
N ASN A 92 6.74 9.89 -0.14
CA ASN A 92 6.18 10.68 0.96
C ASN A 92 4.83 11.32 0.62
N ASN A 93 4.42 11.30 -0.65
CA ASN A 93 3.24 11.97 -1.17
C ASN A 93 2.50 11.06 -2.16
N VAL A 94 1.74 10.09 -1.65
CA VAL A 94 0.92 9.19 -2.49
C VAL A 94 -0.46 9.79 -2.75
N VAL A 95 -1.18 9.24 -3.71
CA VAL A 95 -2.56 9.66 -4.02
C VAL A 95 -3.55 8.77 -3.29
N GLY A 96 -4.45 9.37 -2.50
CA GLY A 96 -5.58 8.69 -1.88
C GLY A 96 -6.86 9.00 -2.63
N ILE A 97 -7.52 7.99 -3.17
CA ILE A 97 -8.85 8.11 -3.78
C ILE A 97 -9.88 8.10 -2.66
N GLU A 98 -10.72 9.14 -2.58
CA GLU A 98 -11.82 9.21 -1.60
C GLU A 98 -12.83 8.07 -1.84
N GLU A 99 -13.05 7.25 -0.83
CA GLU A 99 -14.15 6.28 -0.76
C GLU A 99 -15.08 6.65 0.42
N ASN A 100 -16.23 5.97 0.56
CA ASN A 100 -17.21 6.31 1.60
C ASN A 100 -16.61 6.27 3.01
N ASP A 101 -15.72 5.30 3.27
CA ASP A 101 -15.17 5.01 4.60
C ASP A 101 -13.63 5.14 4.64
N GLY A 102 -13.05 6.07 3.86
CA GLY A 102 -11.62 6.37 3.92
C GLY A 102 -10.99 6.65 2.56
N PHE A 103 -9.75 6.19 2.39
CA PHE A 103 -8.97 6.44 1.18
C PHE A 103 -8.37 5.16 0.61
N LYS A 104 -8.42 5.04 -0.71
CA LYS A 104 -7.71 3.98 -1.43
C LYS A 104 -6.42 4.52 -2.03
N LEU A 105 -5.30 4.04 -1.50
CA LEU A 105 -3.98 4.59 -1.82
C LEU A 105 -3.44 4.09 -3.17
N ARG A 106 -2.69 4.97 -3.83
CA ARG A 106 -2.05 4.75 -5.13
C ARG A 106 -0.66 5.35 -5.11
N VAL A 107 0.34 4.48 -5.22
CA VAL A 107 1.76 4.86 -5.23
C VAL A 107 2.13 5.36 -6.62
N PRO A 108 2.62 6.59 -6.76
CA PRO A 108 3.22 7.04 -8.01
C PRO A 108 4.57 6.34 -8.23
N LEU A 109 4.84 5.91 -9.47
CA LEU A 109 6.00 5.09 -9.83
C LEU A 109 6.96 5.79 -10.79
N SER A 110 6.44 6.57 -11.75
CA SER A 110 7.27 7.27 -12.73
C SER A 110 6.63 8.55 -13.22
N LEU A 111 7.45 9.59 -13.38
CA LEU A 111 7.11 10.83 -14.06
C LEU A 111 7.53 10.72 -15.53
N HIS A 112 6.65 11.10 -16.45
CA HIS A 112 6.89 11.06 -17.89
C HIS A 112 7.20 12.46 -18.43
N GLU A 113 7.82 12.54 -19.61
CA GLU A 113 8.21 13.82 -20.25
C GLU A 113 7.03 14.77 -20.50
N ASP A 114 5.83 14.21 -20.71
CA ASP A 114 4.59 14.99 -20.90
C ASP A 114 3.95 15.46 -19.58
N GLY A 115 4.63 15.28 -18.44
CA GLY A 115 4.17 15.70 -17.11
C GLY A 115 3.16 14.75 -16.45
N SER A 116 2.77 13.67 -17.12
CA SER A 116 1.89 12.66 -16.53
C SER A 116 2.66 11.68 -15.64
N VAL A 117 1.93 11.01 -14.74
CA VAL A 117 2.52 10.09 -13.77
C VAL A 117 1.87 8.72 -13.86
N SER A 118 2.67 7.66 -13.93
CA SER A 118 2.17 6.29 -13.82
C SER A 118 2.13 5.85 -12.36
N PHE A 119 1.05 5.17 -11.99
CA PHE A 119 0.79 4.67 -10.64
C PHE A 119 0.89 3.13 -10.61
N ALA A 120 1.10 2.56 -9.42
CA ALA A 120 1.09 1.12 -9.21
C ALA A 120 -0.26 0.45 -9.53
N ALA A 121 -1.33 1.24 -9.54
CA ALA A 121 -2.67 0.79 -9.90
C ALA A 121 -3.48 1.95 -10.50
N GLU A 122 -4.64 1.63 -11.08
CA GLU A 122 -5.51 2.63 -11.70
C GLU A 122 -6.01 3.69 -10.71
N VAL A 123 -5.99 4.94 -11.17
CA VAL A 123 -6.63 6.11 -10.54
C VAL A 123 -7.74 6.55 -11.50
N PRO A 124 -9.02 6.21 -11.22
CA PRO A 124 -10.10 6.42 -12.19
C PRO A 124 -10.34 7.90 -12.50
N ALA A 125 -10.58 8.22 -13.78
CA ALA A 125 -11.01 9.56 -14.18
C ALA A 125 -12.34 9.93 -13.51
N GLY A 126 -12.48 11.20 -13.11
CA GLY A 126 -13.64 11.72 -12.39
C GLY A 126 -13.66 11.45 -10.89
N SER A 127 -12.76 10.59 -10.37
CA SER A 127 -12.62 10.37 -8.93
C SER A 127 -12.12 11.63 -8.22
N ILE A 128 -12.45 11.74 -6.93
CA ILE A 128 -11.89 12.75 -6.04
C ILE A 128 -10.72 12.11 -5.30
N VAL A 129 -9.59 12.81 -5.30
CA VAL A 129 -8.36 12.36 -4.68
C VAL A 129 -7.77 13.45 -3.79
N ARG A 130 -6.87 13.04 -2.90
CA ARG A 130 -5.99 13.93 -2.15
C ARG A 130 -4.58 13.41 -2.18
N LEU A 131 -3.61 14.31 -2.01
CA LEU A 131 -2.28 13.88 -1.61
C LEU A 131 -2.35 13.34 -0.19
N MET A 132 -1.56 12.33 0.10
CA MET A 132 -1.56 11.66 1.40
C MET A 132 -0.13 11.66 1.92
N GLY A 133 0.03 11.77 3.24
CA GLY A 133 1.32 11.63 3.92
C GLY A 133 1.22 10.64 5.08
N ALA A 134 2.34 10.04 5.45
CA ALA A 134 2.44 9.13 6.59
C ALA A 134 3.71 9.41 7.40
N THR A 135 3.60 9.23 8.71
CA THR A 135 4.73 9.22 9.65
C THR A 135 5.08 7.78 10.05
N THR A 136 6.28 7.58 10.63
CA THR A 136 6.65 6.30 11.26
C THR A 136 5.58 5.86 12.27
N GLY A 137 5.19 6.75 13.20
CA GLY A 137 4.16 6.46 14.21
C GLY A 137 2.83 6.01 13.60
N SER A 138 2.28 6.79 12.65
CA SER A 138 1.01 6.41 11.99
C SER A 138 1.09 5.08 11.23
N THR A 139 2.28 4.70 10.77
CA THR A 139 2.49 3.42 10.08
C THR A 139 2.50 2.26 11.08
N CYS A 140 3.20 2.41 12.20
CA CYS A 140 3.18 1.45 13.31
C CYS A 140 1.78 1.29 13.90
N ASP A 141 1.03 2.39 14.03
CA ASP A 141 -0.37 2.38 14.48
C ASP A 141 -1.25 1.58 13.53
N ALA A 142 -1.11 1.79 12.21
CA ALA A 142 -1.83 1.02 11.21
C ALA A 142 -1.49 -0.46 11.24
N ALA A 143 -0.21 -0.82 11.38
CA ALA A 143 0.22 -2.20 11.51
C ALA A 143 -0.37 -2.86 12.78
N SER A 144 -0.42 -2.12 13.89
CA SER A 144 -1.08 -2.56 15.13
C SER A 144 -2.59 -2.77 14.93
N ILE A 145 -3.27 -1.85 14.24
CA ILE A 145 -4.70 -1.97 13.91
C ILE A 145 -4.95 -3.22 13.05
N ALA A 146 -4.13 -3.45 12.02
CA ALA A 146 -4.23 -4.63 11.17
C ALA A 146 -4.03 -5.93 11.99
N ALA A 147 -3.00 -5.99 12.83
CA ALA A 147 -2.74 -7.13 13.70
C ALA A 147 -3.88 -7.37 14.71
N GLN A 148 -4.41 -6.31 15.32
CA GLN A 148 -5.52 -6.40 16.28
C GLN A 148 -6.81 -6.84 15.60
N ALA A 149 -7.11 -6.37 14.39
CA ALA A 149 -8.26 -6.81 13.62
C ALA A 149 -8.16 -8.30 13.26
N ALA A 150 -6.97 -8.74 12.82
CA ALA A 150 -6.71 -10.15 12.53
C ALA A 150 -6.90 -11.02 13.78
N LYS A 151 -6.30 -10.63 14.91
CA LYS A 151 -6.42 -11.33 16.20
C LYS A 151 -7.86 -11.42 16.69
N SER A 152 -8.60 -10.32 16.60
CA SER A 152 -10.02 -10.27 17.02
C SER A 152 -10.88 -11.24 16.20
N ALA A 153 -10.57 -11.42 14.93
CA ALA A 153 -11.30 -12.32 14.03
C ALA A 153 -11.10 -13.82 14.34
N LEU A 154 -10.12 -14.19 15.19
CA LEU A 154 -9.99 -15.57 15.69
C LEU A 154 -11.04 -15.95 16.75
N ASN A 155 -11.84 -15.00 17.24
CA ASN A 155 -12.90 -15.23 18.23
C ASN A 155 -12.39 -15.94 19.51
N GLY A 156 -11.19 -15.57 19.97
CA GLY A 156 -10.60 -16.08 21.21
C GLY A 156 -9.77 -17.36 21.07
N ALA A 157 -9.59 -17.90 19.86
CA ALA A 157 -8.59 -18.95 19.63
C ALA A 157 -7.16 -18.37 19.76
N ASP A 158 -6.24 -19.19 20.27
CA ASP A 158 -4.82 -18.85 20.32
C ASP A 158 -4.21 -18.78 18.92
N ILE A 159 -3.22 -17.90 18.74
CA ILE A 159 -2.52 -17.72 17.46
C ILE A 159 -1.45 -18.80 17.34
N GLY A 160 -1.60 -19.68 16.35
CA GLY A 160 -0.58 -20.65 15.97
C GLY A 160 0.56 -19.99 15.21
N CYS A 161 0.24 -19.27 14.12
CA CYS A 161 1.21 -18.49 13.35
C CYS A 161 0.53 -17.33 12.60
N ALA A 162 1.33 -16.42 12.02
CA ALA A 162 0.82 -15.35 11.17
C ALA A 162 1.59 -15.20 9.85
N LEU A 163 0.88 -14.69 8.84
CA LEU A 163 1.45 -14.15 7.62
C LEU A 163 1.30 -12.63 7.64
N VAL A 164 2.42 -11.93 7.38
CA VAL A 164 2.47 -10.47 7.35
C VAL A 164 2.89 -10.00 5.97
N PHE A 165 2.10 -9.15 5.35
CA PHE A 165 2.42 -8.53 4.08
C PHE A 165 2.30 -7.02 4.20
N ASP A 166 3.26 -6.28 3.67
CA ASP A 166 3.18 -4.83 3.59
C ASP A 166 3.78 -4.33 2.27
N CYS A 167 3.53 -3.08 1.89
CA CYS A 167 3.88 -2.55 0.60
C CYS A 167 5.39 -2.27 0.50
N ALA A 168 5.99 -2.62 -0.63
CA ALA A 168 7.38 -2.25 -0.91
C ALA A 168 7.59 -0.72 -0.83
N ALA A 169 6.59 0.09 -1.16
CA ALA A 169 6.66 1.55 -1.00
C ALA A 169 6.79 1.97 0.47
N THR A 170 6.06 1.33 1.40
CA THR A 170 6.20 1.57 2.84
C THR A 170 7.61 1.20 3.31
N ARG A 171 8.10 0.01 2.92
CA ARG A 171 9.46 -0.45 3.24
C ARG A 171 10.55 0.49 2.75
N LEU A 172 10.42 0.98 1.51
CA LEU A 172 11.36 1.93 0.91
C LEU A 172 11.33 3.29 1.63
N ARG A 173 10.13 3.80 1.96
CA ARG A 173 9.94 5.05 2.69
C ARG A 173 10.54 4.99 4.10
N MET A 174 10.30 3.90 4.83
CA MET A 174 10.74 3.78 6.23
C MET A 174 12.22 3.44 6.39
N GLY A 175 12.84 2.80 5.40
CA GLY A 175 14.25 2.42 5.50
C GLY A 175 14.51 1.54 6.73
N GLN A 176 15.38 1.97 7.64
CA GLN A 176 15.68 1.24 8.88
C GLN A 176 14.52 1.27 9.89
N GLN A 177 13.65 2.28 9.84
CA GLN A 177 12.53 2.41 10.78
C GLN A 177 11.42 1.38 10.51
N PHE A 178 11.52 0.58 9.45
CA PHE A 178 10.57 -0.49 9.17
C PHE A 178 10.55 -1.55 10.29
N ASP A 179 11.65 -1.69 11.03
CA ASP A 179 11.72 -2.59 12.20
C ASP A 179 10.76 -2.14 13.32
N ASP A 180 10.42 -0.84 13.40
CA ASP A 180 9.44 -0.33 14.35
C ASP A 180 8.02 -0.82 14.01
N GLU A 181 7.70 -0.96 12.72
CA GLU A 181 6.41 -1.49 12.25
C GLU A 181 6.28 -2.97 12.58
N LEU A 182 7.34 -3.75 12.34
CA LEU A 182 7.39 -5.17 12.69
C LEU A 182 7.27 -5.38 14.21
N SER A 183 7.98 -4.56 15.00
CA SER A 183 7.87 -4.57 16.46
C SER A 183 6.44 -4.30 16.95
N ALA A 184 5.73 -3.37 16.30
CA ALA A 184 4.34 -3.06 16.62
C ALA A 184 3.40 -4.26 16.36
N ILE A 185 3.63 -5.00 15.27
CA ILE A 185 2.90 -6.24 14.99
C ILE A 185 3.21 -7.30 16.05
N GLU A 186 4.49 -7.53 16.37
CA GLU A 186 4.92 -8.51 17.38
C GLU A 186 4.30 -8.25 18.75
N MET A 187 4.32 -6.99 19.20
CA MET A 187 3.70 -6.58 20.46
C MET A 187 2.19 -6.83 20.47
N THR A 188 1.51 -6.57 19.35
CA THR A 188 0.05 -6.73 19.24
C THR A 188 -0.36 -8.21 19.20
N LEU A 189 0.38 -9.02 18.43
CA LEU A 189 0.15 -10.46 18.35
C LEU A 189 0.56 -11.16 19.66
N GLY A 190 1.58 -10.65 20.35
CA GLY A 190 2.18 -11.27 21.53
C GLY A 190 3.14 -12.42 21.18
N SER A 191 3.61 -12.47 19.92
CA SER A 191 4.45 -13.53 19.38
C SER A 191 5.24 -13.02 18.18
N ASN A 192 6.44 -13.54 17.99
CA ASN A 192 7.25 -13.35 16.78
C ASN A 192 7.11 -14.53 15.80
N ASN A 193 6.13 -15.41 15.99
CA ASN A 193 5.85 -16.53 15.09
C ASN A 193 5.07 -16.08 13.84
N TYR A 194 5.70 -15.24 13.02
CA TYR A 194 5.16 -14.82 11.74
C TYR A 194 6.22 -14.91 10.65
N VAL A 195 5.73 -15.06 9.41
CA VAL A 195 6.56 -14.95 8.21
C VAL A 195 5.88 -14.01 7.23
N GLY A 196 6.65 -13.43 6.32
CA GLY A 196 6.10 -12.37 5.49
C GLY A 196 7.06 -11.86 4.43
N CYS A 197 6.56 -10.95 3.61
CA CYS A 197 7.37 -10.23 2.64
C CYS A 197 6.70 -8.90 2.24
N ASN A 198 7.50 -7.98 1.71
CA ASN A 198 6.96 -6.78 1.08
C ASN A 198 6.50 -7.08 -0.36
N THR A 199 5.36 -6.52 -0.77
CA THR A 199 4.72 -6.78 -2.06
C THR A 199 4.44 -5.50 -2.85
N TYR A 200 4.23 -5.62 -4.17
CA TYR A 200 3.79 -4.51 -5.04
C TYR A 200 2.27 -4.34 -5.00
N GLY A 201 1.78 -4.08 -3.79
CA GLY A 201 0.36 -3.99 -3.47
C GLY A 201 -0.21 -5.30 -2.91
N GLN A 202 -1.37 -5.19 -2.28
CA GLN A 202 -2.02 -6.29 -1.57
C GLN A 202 -3.46 -6.41 -2.05
N ILE A 203 -3.90 -7.65 -2.31
CA ILE A 203 -5.30 -7.93 -2.57
C ILE A 203 -5.93 -8.51 -1.31
N VAL A 204 -6.73 -7.70 -0.62
CA VAL A 204 -7.45 -8.10 0.59
C VAL A 204 -8.93 -7.84 0.36
N ARG A 205 -9.74 -8.88 0.55
CA ARG A 205 -11.20 -8.77 0.61
C ARG A 205 -11.67 -9.42 1.89
N VAL A 206 -12.03 -8.61 2.87
CA VAL A 206 -12.78 -9.07 4.04
C VAL A 206 -14.28 -8.89 3.82
N HIS A 207 -15.10 -9.56 4.63
CA HIS A 207 -16.55 -9.46 4.54
C HIS A 207 -17.01 -7.99 4.56
N GLY A 208 -17.85 -7.60 3.60
CA GLY A 208 -18.33 -6.22 3.46
C GLY A 208 -17.49 -5.30 2.55
N GLN A 209 -16.29 -5.72 2.10
CA GLN A 209 -15.50 -4.94 1.14
C GLN A 209 -15.83 -5.27 -0.32
N PHE A 210 -16.15 -4.24 -1.12
CA PHE A 210 -16.46 -4.37 -2.55
C PHE A 210 -15.24 -4.12 -3.46
N SER A 211 -14.17 -3.56 -2.90
CA SER A 211 -12.90 -3.27 -3.58
C SER A 211 -11.75 -3.80 -2.71
N GLY A 212 -10.73 -4.41 -3.32
CA GLY A 212 -9.73 -5.16 -2.54
C GLY A 212 -8.27 -4.93 -2.90
N PHE A 213 -7.93 -4.06 -3.85
CA PHE A 213 -6.53 -3.81 -4.21
C PHE A 213 -5.97 -2.57 -3.53
N HIS A 214 -5.04 -2.79 -2.61
CA HIS A 214 -4.49 -1.80 -1.70
C HIS A 214 -3.01 -1.54 -2.01
N ASN A 215 -2.56 -0.32 -1.78
CA ASN A 215 -1.13 0.03 -1.72
C ASN A 215 -0.85 0.66 -0.36
N CYS A 216 0.40 0.63 0.08
CA CYS A 216 0.83 1.17 1.39
C CYS A 216 -0.05 0.73 2.57
N THR A 217 -0.47 -0.53 2.57
CA THR A 217 -1.41 -1.10 3.53
C THR A 217 -0.77 -2.35 4.14
N ALA A 218 -0.64 -2.36 5.46
CA ALA A 218 -0.21 -3.52 6.21
C ALA A 218 -1.35 -4.53 6.26
N VAL A 219 -1.03 -5.81 6.03
CA VAL A 219 -1.98 -6.92 6.02
C VAL A 219 -1.44 -8.02 6.91
N VAL A 220 -2.25 -8.41 7.88
CA VAL A 220 -1.94 -9.48 8.83
C VAL A 220 -3.00 -10.56 8.70
N CYS A 221 -2.55 -11.79 8.45
CA CYS A 221 -3.39 -12.98 8.43
C CYS A 221 -2.92 -13.92 9.53
N VAL A 222 -3.76 -14.19 10.52
CA VAL A 222 -3.46 -15.06 11.66
C VAL A 222 -4.17 -16.40 11.52
N PHE A 223 -3.45 -17.48 11.81
CA PHE A 223 -3.98 -18.83 11.86
C PHE A 223 -4.12 -19.28 13.32
N PRO A 224 -5.21 -19.97 13.66
CA PRO A 224 -5.36 -20.55 14.98
C PRO A 224 -4.38 -21.72 15.17
N ASP A 225 -3.96 -21.96 16.42
CA ASP A 225 -3.23 -23.18 16.83
C ASP A 225 -4.10 -24.44 16.66
#